data_AF-A0A5M3WYJ0-F1
#
_entry.id   AF-A0A5M3WYJ0-F1
#
_cell.length_a   1.000
_cell.length_b   1.000
_cell.length_c   1.000
_cell.angle_alpha   90.00
_cell.angle_beta   90.00
_cell.angle_gamma   90.00
#
_symmetry.space_group_name_H-M   'P 1'
#
loop_
_entity.id
_entity.type
_entity.pdbx_description
1 polymer ?
#
loop_
_entity_poly.entity_id
_entity_poly.type
_entity_poly.pdbx_seq_one_letter_code
_entity_poly.pdbx_strand_id
1 'polypeptide(L)'
;MEESIVPAPRSAGLIVVVMVLTSLVAAEARAEPPKVPIASLVMSSSAETVAADPATLTELRREAEKATKGIEQATKALVARQKEFDTSVRQLEGKLTQLRTADAELALVRRPLSDLVEYIYQDPSSGGMGPLLVSTNGQNALRTMSDFNQLATGRNQVVDDAGKLFEERERLAAESQELRATKLLQEAQLGFEIDTLRKQSQQTVKSLTTALAKLGVKRGGGACDPTRVVQADQYANGLLPRNMLCPLPFKGEELRADAAIAFADLNIAYKKRFGQPLCVVDSYRSLRDQQIVYYQRPGLAAIPGRSNHGLGLAVDFCGPIRVYKSTEFVWLEQNGKRFGWIHPDWAYVSPFEPWHWEYDPKVGSLL
;
A
#
# COMPACT_ATOMS: atom_id res chain seq x y z
N MET A 1 7.78 -40.75 -35.49
CA MET A 1 7.89 -41.68 -34.35
C MET A 1 7.38 -40.92 -33.13
N GLU A 2 6.05 -40.94 -33.00
CA GLU A 2 5.31 -40.42 -31.84
C GLU A 2 5.35 -41.46 -30.72
N GLU A 3 5.65 -41.03 -29.50
CA GLU A 3 5.35 -41.82 -28.29
C GLU A 3 4.26 -41.10 -27.49
N SER A 4 3.16 -41.83 -27.33
CA SER A 4 1.98 -41.53 -26.54
C SER A 4 2.20 -42.03 -25.11
N ILE A 5 2.02 -41.16 -24.11
CA ILE A 5 1.98 -41.55 -22.70
C ILE A 5 0.58 -41.27 -22.15
N VAL A 6 -0.09 -42.36 -21.77
CA VAL A 6 -1.45 -42.44 -21.20
C VAL A 6 -1.40 -42.22 -19.67
N PRO A 7 -2.40 -41.55 -19.05
CA PRO A 7 -2.39 -41.20 -17.63
C PRO A 7 -2.90 -42.31 -16.69
N ALA A 8 -2.42 -42.29 -15.44
CA ALA A 8 -2.80 -43.20 -14.36
C ALA A 8 -4.17 -42.86 -13.71
N PRO A 9 -4.90 -43.86 -13.16
CA PRO A 9 -6.28 -43.69 -12.72
C PRO A 9 -6.44 -43.19 -11.27
N ARG A 10 -7.52 -42.43 -11.07
CA ARG A 10 -8.06 -42.01 -9.77
C ARG A 10 -8.85 -43.16 -9.14
N SER A 11 -8.51 -43.54 -7.91
CA SER A 11 -9.32 -44.45 -7.09
C SER A 11 -10.16 -43.65 -6.09
N ALA A 12 -11.47 -43.60 -6.36
CA ALA A 12 -12.50 -43.29 -5.38
C ALA A 12 -12.82 -44.55 -4.56
N GLY A 13 -12.82 -44.43 -3.25
CA GLY A 13 -13.19 -45.49 -2.32
C GLY A 13 -14.01 -44.91 -1.18
N LEU A 14 -15.32 -45.12 -1.26
CA LEU A 14 -16.37 -44.67 -0.36
C LEU A 14 -16.54 -45.75 0.71
N ILE A 15 -16.30 -45.45 1.99
CA ILE A 15 -16.80 -46.28 3.11
C ILE A 15 -17.40 -45.36 4.18
N VAL A 16 -18.59 -45.76 4.60
CA VAL A 16 -19.61 -45.07 5.37
C VAL A 16 -19.78 -45.81 6.71
N VAL A 17 -20.13 -45.06 7.77
CA VAL A 17 -20.73 -45.48 9.07
C VAL A 17 -19.73 -46.12 10.06
N VAL A 18 -19.60 -45.66 11.31
CA VAL A 18 -20.59 -45.76 12.40
C VAL A 18 -20.52 -44.55 13.35
N MET A 19 -21.65 -43.85 13.51
CA MET A 19 -21.98 -43.09 14.72
C MET A 19 -22.59 -44.05 15.75
N VAL A 20 -22.05 -44.10 16.97
CA VAL A 20 -22.80 -44.52 18.16
C VAL A 20 -22.55 -43.52 19.28
N LEU A 21 -23.66 -42.99 19.77
CA LEU A 21 -23.81 -42.14 20.94
C LEU A 21 -23.42 -42.87 22.22
N THR A 22 -22.65 -42.20 23.08
CA THR A 22 -22.81 -42.33 24.53
C THR A 22 -22.78 -40.94 25.16
N SER A 23 -23.98 -40.47 25.50
CA SER A 23 -24.21 -39.34 26.41
C SER A 23 -24.43 -39.90 27.81
N LEU A 24 -23.68 -39.46 28.83
CA LEU A 24 -24.17 -39.32 30.21
C LEU A 24 -23.21 -38.47 31.08
N VAL A 25 -23.53 -37.17 31.11
CA VAL A 25 -23.58 -36.22 32.24
C VAL A 25 -22.46 -36.20 33.29
N ALA A 26 -21.74 -35.07 33.35
CA ALA A 26 -21.63 -34.25 34.57
C ALA A 26 -21.28 -32.79 34.17
N ALA A 27 -22.09 -31.86 34.67
CA ALA A 27 -21.96 -30.43 34.47
C ALA A 27 -20.93 -29.86 35.45
N GLU A 28 -20.04 -28.97 35.00
CA GLU A 28 -19.69 -27.71 35.68
C GLU A 28 -18.67 -26.88 34.87
N ALA A 29 -18.73 -25.57 35.07
CA ALA A 29 -17.90 -24.50 34.48
C ALA A 29 -18.18 -24.11 33.02
N ARG A 30 -19.23 -23.30 32.84
CA ARG A 30 -19.48 -22.49 31.65
C ARG A 30 -18.61 -21.23 31.72
N ALA A 31 -17.48 -21.22 31.01
CA ALA A 31 -16.72 -20.00 30.75
C ALA A 31 -17.15 -19.42 29.39
N GLU A 32 -17.69 -18.20 29.42
CA GLU A 32 -18.11 -17.41 28.25
C GLU A 32 -16.87 -17.07 27.38
N PRO A 33 -16.90 -17.25 26.04
CA PRO A 33 -15.82 -16.76 25.19
C PRO A 33 -15.85 -15.22 25.14
N PRO A 34 -14.69 -14.54 25.03
CA PRO A 34 -14.64 -13.09 25.01
C PRO A 34 -15.38 -12.53 23.79
N LYS A 35 -16.36 -11.65 24.06
CA LYS A 35 -17.07 -10.85 23.06
C LYS A 35 -16.08 -9.87 22.44
N VAL A 36 -15.54 -10.23 21.27
CA VAL A 36 -14.91 -9.25 20.38
C VAL A 36 -16.03 -8.34 19.86
N PRO A 37 -15.95 -7.01 20.03
CA PRO A 37 -16.96 -6.11 19.49
C PRO A 37 -16.80 -6.11 17.97
N ILE A 38 -17.62 -6.89 17.29
CA ILE A 38 -17.93 -6.65 15.88
C ILE A 38 -18.70 -5.32 15.89
N ALA A 39 -18.01 -4.23 15.62
CA ALA A 39 -18.65 -2.98 15.30
C ALA A 39 -19.50 -3.23 14.06
N SER A 40 -20.80 -3.44 14.28
CA SER A 40 -21.82 -3.44 13.24
C SER A 40 -21.68 -2.13 12.48
N LEU A 41 -21.07 -2.19 11.29
CA LEU A 41 -21.13 -1.12 10.33
C LEU A 41 -22.57 -1.09 9.82
N VAL A 42 -23.44 -0.42 10.57
CA VAL A 42 -24.77 -0.05 10.11
C VAL A 42 -24.52 0.85 8.91
N MET A 43 -24.78 0.32 7.71
CA MET A 43 -24.96 1.13 6.52
C MET A 43 -26.17 2.01 6.77
N SER A 44 -25.95 3.21 7.32
CA SER A 44 -26.91 4.30 7.23
C SER A 44 -26.93 4.70 5.76
N SER A 45 -27.85 4.09 5.02
CA SER A 45 -28.32 4.59 3.73
C SER A 45 -29.03 5.92 3.99
N SER A 46 -28.23 6.98 4.15
CA SER A 46 -28.70 8.34 4.00
C SER A 46 -28.98 8.52 2.51
N ALA A 47 -30.24 8.36 2.13
CA ALA A 47 -30.73 8.84 0.84
C ALA A 47 -30.66 10.37 0.86
N GLU A 48 -29.48 10.91 0.56
CA GLU A 48 -29.31 12.31 0.18
C GLU A 48 -29.62 12.43 -1.31
N THR A 49 -30.72 13.11 -1.58
CA THR A 49 -31.02 13.77 -2.84
C THR A 49 -30.02 14.90 -3.12
N VAL A 50 -29.86 15.25 -4.42
CA VAL A 50 -29.12 16.39 -5.04
C VAL A 50 -27.66 16.03 -5.39
N ALA A 51 -27.14 16.14 -6.62
CA ALA A 51 -26.97 17.33 -7.47
C ALA A 51 -26.62 16.93 -8.94
N ALA A 52 -27.19 17.58 -9.96
CA ALA A 52 -26.58 18.60 -10.85
C ALA A 52 -25.49 18.09 -11.83
N ASP A 53 -25.65 18.44 -13.11
CA ASP A 53 -24.70 18.30 -14.23
C ASP A 53 -23.25 18.62 -13.82
N PRO A 54 -22.22 17.98 -14.43
CA PRO A 54 -20.86 17.95 -13.89
C PRO A 54 -20.33 19.35 -13.62
N ALA A 55 -20.34 19.71 -12.34
CA ALA A 55 -19.85 20.96 -11.81
C ALA A 55 -18.36 21.12 -12.14
N THR A 56 -17.98 22.38 -12.39
CA THR A 56 -16.63 22.92 -12.67
C THR A 56 -15.45 21.97 -12.46
N LEU A 57 -14.58 21.84 -13.47
CA LEU A 57 -13.31 21.09 -13.48
C LEU A 57 -12.45 21.19 -12.21
N THR A 58 -12.55 22.31 -11.50
CA THR A 58 -12.03 22.53 -10.16
C THR A 58 -12.48 21.46 -9.15
N GLU A 59 -13.77 21.08 -9.13
CA GLU A 59 -14.29 20.02 -8.27
C GLU A 59 -13.76 18.64 -8.70
N LEU A 60 -13.71 18.37 -10.00
CA LEU A 60 -13.10 17.15 -10.56
C LEU A 60 -11.59 17.04 -10.20
N ARG A 61 -10.88 18.17 -10.19
CA ARG A 61 -9.48 18.25 -9.75
C ARG A 61 -9.38 17.98 -8.25
N ARG A 62 -10.21 18.61 -7.43
CA ARG A 62 -10.24 18.42 -5.98
C ARG A 62 -10.52 16.96 -5.62
N GLU A 63 -11.45 16.33 -6.31
CA GLU A 63 -11.74 14.90 -6.19
C GLU A 63 -10.54 14.04 -6.59
N ALA A 64 -9.85 14.37 -7.69
CA ALA A 64 -8.65 13.65 -8.13
C ALA A 64 -7.47 13.80 -7.15
N GLU A 65 -7.25 14.99 -6.60
CA GLU A 65 -6.22 15.24 -5.57
C GLU A 65 -6.54 14.51 -4.27
N LYS A 66 -7.80 14.54 -3.83
CA LYS A 66 -8.28 13.78 -2.66
C LYS A 66 -8.11 12.27 -2.87
N ALA A 67 -8.44 11.76 -4.05
CA ALA A 67 -8.24 10.35 -4.41
C ALA A 67 -6.76 9.97 -4.40
N THR A 68 -5.88 10.83 -4.91
CA THR A 68 -4.43 10.61 -4.92
C THR A 68 -3.87 10.55 -3.50
N LYS A 69 -4.24 11.50 -2.63
CA LYS A 69 -3.86 11.49 -1.21
C LYS A 69 -4.39 10.24 -0.48
N GLY A 70 -5.61 9.83 -0.78
CA GLY A 70 -6.20 8.60 -0.25
C GLY A 70 -5.41 7.34 -0.65
N ILE A 71 -5.00 7.25 -1.93
CA ILE A 71 -4.17 6.14 -2.43
C ILE A 71 -2.78 6.16 -1.78
N GLU A 72 -2.17 7.33 -1.59
CA GLU A 72 -0.86 7.44 -0.93
C GLU A 72 -0.93 6.97 0.53
N GLN A 73 -1.96 7.39 1.28
CA GLN A 73 -2.20 6.93 2.64
C GLN A 73 -2.44 5.42 2.71
N ALA A 74 -3.27 4.90 1.79
CA ALA A 74 -3.51 3.46 1.70
C ALA A 74 -2.23 2.69 1.35
N THR A 75 -1.40 3.22 0.45
CA THR A 75 -0.10 2.62 0.11
C THR A 75 0.85 2.60 1.30
N LYS A 76 0.92 3.68 2.08
CA LYS A 76 1.72 3.71 3.34
C LYS A 76 1.21 2.70 4.35
N ALA A 77 -0.11 2.57 4.50
CA ALA A 77 -0.71 1.56 5.37
C ALA A 77 -0.40 0.13 4.92
N LEU A 78 -0.45 -0.14 3.61
CA LEU A 78 -0.07 -1.43 3.03
C LEU A 78 1.41 -1.75 3.27
N VAL A 79 2.32 -0.77 3.10
CA VAL A 79 3.75 -0.96 3.37
C VAL A 79 4.02 -1.23 4.85
N ALA A 80 3.32 -0.53 5.75
CA ALA A 80 3.43 -0.78 7.19
C ALA A 80 2.98 -2.20 7.54
N ARG A 81 1.83 -2.64 7.02
CA ARG A 81 1.33 -4.01 7.21
C ARG A 81 2.25 -5.07 6.59
N GLN A 82 2.86 -4.81 5.44
CA GLN A 82 3.85 -5.72 4.85
C GLN A 82 5.05 -5.91 5.78
N LYS A 83 5.49 -4.85 6.48
CA LYS A 83 6.59 -4.94 7.45
C LYS A 83 6.21 -5.74 8.70
N GLU A 84 4.97 -5.59 9.17
CA GLU A 84 4.42 -6.43 10.25
C GLU A 84 4.35 -7.90 9.81
N PHE A 85 3.89 -8.14 8.58
CA PHE A 85 3.84 -9.46 7.97
C PHE A 85 5.23 -10.12 7.88
N ASP A 86 6.25 -9.40 7.40
CA ASP A 86 7.63 -9.88 7.33
C ASP A 86 8.16 -10.28 8.72
N THR A 87 7.70 -9.59 9.77
CA THR A 87 8.06 -9.92 11.15
C THR A 87 7.40 -11.23 11.59
N SER A 88 6.12 -11.42 11.31
CA SER A 88 5.41 -12.68 11.58
C SER A 88 5.96 -13.87 10.79
N VAL A 89 6.42 -13.64 9.55
CA VAL A 89 7.11 -14.67 8.75
C VAL A 89 8.41 -15.10 9.41
N ARG A 90 9.25 -14.16 9.87
CA ARG A 90 10.48 -14.48 10.60
C ARG A 90 10.21 -15.23 11.91
N GLN A 91 9.15 -14.86 12.62
CA GLN A 91 8.72 -15.58 13.82
C GLN A 91 8.33 -17.03 13.50
N LEU A 92 7.54 -17.24 12.44
CA LEU A 92 7.16 -18.58 11.97
C LEU A 92 8.39 -19.40 11.56
N GLU A 93 9.33 -18.82 10.81
CA GLU A 93 10.58 -19.50 10.44
C GLU A 93 11.42 -19.89 11.67
N GLY A 94 11.50 -19.00 12.66
CA GLY A 94 12.13 -19.27 13.94
C GLY A 94 11.46 -20.42 14.69
N LYS A 95 10.12 -20.41 14.76
CA LYS A 95 9.33 -21.46 15.42
C LYS A 95 9.42 -22.81 14.72
N LEU A 96 9.40 -22.83 13.38
CA LEU A 96 9.63 -24.06 12.60
C LEU A 96 11.05 -24.61 12.79
N THR A 97 12.04 -23.74 12.98
CA THR A 97 13.40 -24.15 13.31
C THR A 97 13.48 -24.76 14.70
N GLN A 98 12.86 -24.11 15.71
CA GLN A 98 12.75 -24.65 17.06
C GLN A 98 12.03 -26.01 17.07
N LEU A 99 10.94 -26.13 16.32
CA LEU A 99 10.19 -27.38 16.20
C LEU A 99 11.04 -28.51 15.60
N ARG A 100 11.84 -28.22 14.56
CA ARG A 100 12.79 -29.20 13.99
C ARG A 100 13.84 -29.64 14.99
N THR A 101 14.37 -28.72 15.79
CA THR A 101 15.33 -29.05 16.85
C THR A 101 14.68 -29.93 17.92
N ALA A 102 13.48 -29.56 18.39
CA ALA A 102 12.72 -30.35 19.37
C ALA A 102 12.38 -31.76 18.84
N ASP A 103 11.96 -31.88 17.57
CA ASP A 103 11.72 -33.18 16.93
C ASP A 103 13.01 -34.02 16.87
N ALA A 104 14.17 -33.41 16.63
CA ALA A 104 15.47 -34.09 16.62
C ALA A 104 15.91 -34.55 18.02
N GLU A 105 15.77 -33.71 19.04
CA GLU A 105 16.04 -34.06 20.44
C GLU A 105 15.14 -35.18 20.91
N LEU A 106 13.85 -35.10 20.60
CA LEU A 106 12.89 -36.15 20.92
C LEU A 106 13.24 -37.47 20.21
N ALA A 107 13.70 -37.42 18.96
CA ALA A 107 14.11 -38.61 18.22
C ALA A 107 15.29 -39.36 18.87
N LEU A 108 16.20 -38.65 19.54
CA LEU A 108 17.32 -39.25 20.27
C LEU A 108 16.86 -40.11 21.45
N VAL A 109 15.78 -39.69 22.13
CA VAL A 109 15.28 -40.37 23.33
C VAL A 109 14.22 -41.42 22.97
N ARG A 110 13.44 -41.18 21.91
CA ARG A 110 12.32 -42.04 21.50
C ARG A 110 12.75 -43.47 21.19
N ARG A 111 13.78 -43.66 20.37
CA ARG A 111 14.20 -44.99 19.91
C ARG A 111 14.76 -45.86 21.06
N PRO A 112 15.72 -45.38 21.87
CA PRO A 112 16.18 -46.13 23.04
C PRO A 112 15.08 -46.44 24.05
N LEU A 113 14.14 -45.51 24.27
CA LEU A 113 12.98 -45.77 25.14
C LEU A 113 12.07 -46.86 24.57
N SER A 114 11.77 -46.83 23.27
CA SER A 114 10.99 -47.89 22.61
C SER A 114 11.69 -49.25 22.67
N ASP A 115 12.99 -49.29 22.37
CA ASP A 115 13.79 -50.52 22.43
C ASP A 115 13.85 -51.09 23.86
N LEU A 116 13.96 -50.21 24.87
CA LEU A 116 13.94 -50.61 26.29
C LEU A 116 12.58 -51.17 26.71
N VAL A 117 11.49 -50.53 26.31
CA VAL A 117 10.13 -51.00 26.61
C VAL A 117 9.86 -52.34 25.92
N GLU A 118 10.30 -52.50 24.68
CA GLU A 118 10.17 -53.75 23.93
C GLU A 118 10.99 -54.88 24.56
N TYR A 119 12.24 -54.61 24.97
CA TYR A 119 13.07 -55.57 25.69
C TYR A 119 12.44 -56.03 27.02
N ILE A 120 11.93 -55.10 27.83
CA ILE A 120 11.26 -55.40 29.11
C ILE A 120 9.97 -56.22 28.89
N TYR A 121 9.23 -55.93 27.81
CA TYR A 121 7.99 -56.63 27.49
C TYR A 121 8.24 -58.05 26.97
N GLN A 122 9.29 -58.26 26.18
CA GLN A 122 9.65 -59.55 25.59
C GLN A 122 10.32 -60.51 26.57
N ASP A 123 11.06 -60.02 27.56
CA ASP A 123 11.65 -60.84 28.62
C ASP A 123 11.34 -60.30 30.03
N PRO A 124 10.18 -60.67 30.59
CA PRO A 124 9.78 -60.26 31.94
C PRO A 124 10.71 -60.79 33.04
N SER A 125 11.50 -61.83 32.75
CA SER A 125 12.37 -62.50 33.74
C SER A 125 13.73 -61.84 33.89
N SER A 126 14.19 -61.09 32.88
CA SER A 126 15.42 -60.29 32.94
C SER A 126 15.23 -58.94 33.65
N GLY A 127 14.00 -58.44 33.74
CA GLY A 127 13.66 -57.14 34.31
C GLY A 127 13.58 -57.08 35.84
N GLY A 128 13.69 -58.20 36.55
CA GLY A 128 13.46 -58.21 38.00
C GLY A 128 14.10 -59.38 38.73
N MET A 129 15.03 -59.04 39.63
CA MET A 129 15.42 -59.88 40.78
C MET A 129 16.16 -61.21 40.50
N GLY A 130 16.29 -61.68 39.26
CA GLY A 130 16.99 -62.94 38.93
C GLY A 130 18.42 -63.05 39.52
N PRO A 131 19.31 -62.06 39.31
CA PRO A 131 20.65 -62.05 39.93
C PRO A 131 20.62 -61.84 41.45
N LEU A 132 19.56 -61.20 41.93
CA LEU A 132 19.30 -60.87 43.34
C LEU A 132 18.86 -62.11 44.14
N LEU A 133 18.20 -63.06 43.49
CA LEU A 133 17.75 -64.35 44.04
C LEU A 133 18.84 -65.43 44.00
N VAL A 134 19.85 -65.28 43.14
CA VAL A 134 20.94 -66.27 42.94
C VAL A 134 22.23 -65.89 43.67
N SER A 135 22.37 -64.65 44.14
CA SER A 135 23.60 -64.18 44.83
C SER A 135 23.70 -64.72 46.26
N THR A 136 24.62 -65.66 46.49
CA THR A 136 24.97 -66.19 47.82
C THR A 136 25.91 -65.27 48.61
N ASN A 137 26.35 -64.15 48.03
CA ASN A 137 27.21 -63.14 48.67
C ASN A 137 26.43 -61.83 48.90
N GLY A 138 26.22 -61.48 50.17
CA GLY A 138 25.44 -60.30 50.57
C GLY A 138 26.02 -58.96 50.09
N GLN A 139 27.34 -58.85 49.90
CA GLN A 139 27.95 -57.62 49.37
C GLN A 139 27.65 -57.42 47.87
N ASN A 140 27.58 -58.51 47.11
CA ASN A 140 27.21 -58.44 45.69
C ASN A 140 25.73 -58.10 45.52
N ALA A 141 24.85 -58.68 46.36
CA ALA A 141 23.42 -58.36 46.34
C ALA A 141 23.13 -56.88 46.64
N LEU A 142 23.82 -56.28 47.61
CA LEU A 142 23.67 -54.84 47.94
C LEU A 142 24.15 -53.92 46.82
N ARG A 143 25.26 -54.25 46.14
CA ARG A 143 25.73 -53.50 44.96
C ARG A 143 24.71 -53.60 43.83
N THR A 144 24.22 -54.80 43.53
CA THR A 144 23.18 -55.02 42.53
C THR A 144 21.90 -54.23 42.85
N MET A 145 21.45 -54.20 44.11
CA MET A 145 20.30 -53.35 44.52
C MET A 145 20.54 -51.86 44.31
N SER A 146 21.74 -51.36 44.65
CA SER A 146 22.13 -49.97 44.42
C SER A 146 22.14 -49.63 42.93
N ASP A 147 22.70 -50.52 42.11
CA ASP A 147 22.77 -50.36 40.65
C ASP A 147 21.35 -50.36 40.03
N PHE A 148 20.46 -51.25 40.49
CA PHE A 148 19.05 -51.25 40.08
C PHE A 148 18.34 -49.96 40.47
N ASN A 149 18.59 -49.43 41.67
CA ASN A 149 17.97 -48.17 42.11
C ASN A 149 18.47 -46.97 41.28
N GLN A 150 19.76 -46.93 40.96
CA GLN A 150 20.33 -45.93 40.04
C GLN A 150 19.73 -46.04 38.65
N LEU A 151 19.58 -47.24 38.10
CA LEU A 151 18.95 -47.47 36.80
C LEU A 151 17.48 -47.06 36.79
N ALA A 152 16.72 -47.38 37.85
CA ALA A 152 15.32 -47.00 37.97
C ALA A 152 15.14 -45.48 38.09
N THR A 153 16.01 -44.82 38.85
CA THR A 153 16.02 -43.34 38.97
C THR A 153 16.40 -42.71 37.64
N GLY A 154 17.44 -43.21 36.97
CA GLY A 154 17.83 -42.75 35.64
C GLY A 154 16.73 -42.92 34.60
N ARG A 155 16.02 -44.06 34.60
CA ARG A 155 14.86 -44.30 33.73
C ARG A 155 13.74 -43.29 33.97
N ASN A 156 13.36 -43.08 35.23
CA ASN A 156 12.29 -42.14 35.57
C ASN A 156 12.65 -40.72 35.12
N GLN A 157 13.92 -40.31 35.30
CA GLN A 157 14.40 -39.03 34.80
C GLN A 157 14.31 -38.92 33.27
N VAL A 158 14.71 -39.96 32.52
CA VAL A 158 14.58 -39.97 31.05
C VAL A 158 13.13 -39.89 30.59
N VAL A 159 12.20 -40.56 31.30
CA VAL A 159 10.76 -40.50 30.99
C VAL A 159 10.21 -39.10 31.27
N ASP A 160 10.58 -38.48 32.39
CA ASP A 160 10.15 -37.12 32.74
C ASP A 160 10.68 -36.09 31.73
N ASP A 161 11.95 -36.22 31.33
CA ASP A 161 12.56 -35.32 30.35
C ASP A 161 11.97 -35.53 28.93
N ALA A 162 11.66 -36.78 28.55
CA ALA A 162 10.92 -37.06 27.33
C ALA A 162 9.51 -36.44 27.35
N GLY A 163 8.82 -36.48 28.49
CA GLY A 163 7.52 -35.83 28.68
C GLY A 163 7.57 -34.32 28.43
N LYS A 164 8.57 -33.64 29.00
CA LYS A 164 8.78 -32.19 28.77
C LYS A 164 9.07 -31.87 27.30
N LEU A 165 9.92 -32.67 26.64
CA LEU A 165 10.22 -32.51 25.21
C LEU A 165 8.96 -32.69 24.34
N PHE A 166 8.09 -33.65 24.68
CA PHE A 166 6.81 -33.83 24.01
C PHE A 166 5.89 -32.62 24.18
N GLU A 167 5.74 -32.10 25.39
CA GLU A 167 4.92 -30.91 25.66
C GLU A 167 5.44 -29.66 24.92
N GLU A 168 6.76 -29.47 24.90
CA GLU A 168 7.39 -28.37 24.18
C GLU A 168 7.17 -28.48 22.67
N ARG A 169 7.30 -29.69 22.12
CA ARG A 169 7.05 -29.98 20.70
C ARG A 169 5.60 -29.71 20.31
N GLU A 170 4.62 -30.14 21.11
CA GLU A 170 3.20 -29.87 20.87
C GLU A 170 2.90 -28.36 20.92
N ARG A 171 3.47 -27.63 21.89
CA ARG A 171 3.33 -26.17 21.98
C ARG A 171 3.89 -25.47 20.75
N LEU A 172 5.10 -25.82 20.32
CA LEU A 172 5.74 -25.23 19.13
C LEU A 172 4.98 -25.54 17.84
N ALA A 173 4.40 -26.75 17.74
CA ALA A 173 3.56 -27.14 16.61
C ALA A 173 2.26 -26.31 16.56
N ALA A 174 1.59 -26.12 17.71
CA ALA A 174 0.38 -25.29 17.80
C ALA A 174 0.66 -23.83 17.43
N GLU A 175 1.71 -23.23 17.99
CA GLU A 175 2.12 -21.85 17.67
C GLU A 175 2.47 -21.69 16.18
N SER A 176 3.14 -22.68 15.58
CA SER A 176 3.48 -22.66 14.15
C SER A 176 2.24 -22.75 13.26
N GLN A 177 1.23 -23.53 13.66
CA GLN A 177 -0.03 -23.64 12.93
C GLN A 177 -0.84 -22.34 13.02
N GLU A 178 -0.92 -21.72 14.19
CA GLU A 178 -1.60 -20.44 14.41
C GLU A 178 -0.96 -19.31 13.59
N LEU A 179 0.36 -19.20 13.62
CA LEU A 179 1.11 -18.23 12.82
C LEU A 179 0.89 -18.46 11.32
N ARG A 180 0.83 -19.71 10.86
CA ARG A 180 0.56 -20.04 9.46
C ARG A 180 -0.86 -19.67 9.02
N ALA A 181 -1.86 -19.93 9.87
CA ALA A 181 -3.24 -19.54 9.60
C ALA A 181 -3.39 -18.01 9.52
N THR A 182 -2.77 -17.30 10.47
CA THR A 182 -2.75 -15.83 10.51
C THR A 182 -2.09 -15.25 9.25
N LYS A 183 -0.95 -15.81 8.83
CA LYS A 183 -0.24 -15.43 7.59
C LYS A 183 -1.16 -15.51 6.36
N LEU A 184 -1.85 -16.64 6.18
CA LEU A 184 -2.71 -16.86 5.01
C LEU A 184 -3.90 -15.87 4.98
N LEU A 185 -4.49 -15.59 6.13
CA LEU A 185 -5.58 -14.60 6.24
C LEU A 185 -5.08 -13.19 5.87
N GLN A 186 -3.92 -12.80 6.39
CA GLN A 186 -3.31 -11.50 6.11
C GLN A 186 -2.95 -11.34 4.62
N GLU A 187 -2.37 -12.37 3.99
CA GLU A 187 -2.07 -12.37 2.55
C GLU A 187 -3.32 -12.17 1.70
N ALA A 188 -4.41 -12.88 2.02
CA ALA A 188 -5.67 -12.76 1.29
C ALA A 188 -6.30 -11.36 1.43
N GLN A 189 -6.29 -10.81 2.65
CA GLN A 189 -6.82 -9.47 2.92
C GLN A 189 -6.01 -8.38 2.21
N LEU A 190 -4.68 -8.49 2.23
CA LEU A 190 -3.76 -7.56 1.57
C LEU A 190 -4.00 -7.55 0.05
N GLY A 191 -4.13 -8.72 -0.57
CA GLY A 191 -4.43 -8.84 -2.00
C GLY A 191 -5.75 -8.19 -2.39
N PHE A 192 -6.81 -8.41 -1.60
CA PHE A 192 -8.12 -7.82 -1.84
C PHE A 192 -8.11 -6.29 -1.73
N GLU A 193 -7.40 -5.74 -0.75
CA GLU A 193 -7.28 -4.30 -0.54
C GLU A 193 -6.50 -3.63 -1.69
N ILE A 194 -5.39 -4.23 -2.13
CA ILE A 194 -4.61 -3.77 -3.29
C ILE A 194 -5.47 -3.74 -4.56
N ASP A 195 -6.23 -4.81 -4.82
CA ASP A 195 -7.07 -4.89 -6.01
C ASP A 195 -8.22 -3.87 -5.99
N THR A 196 -8.78 -3.62 -4.82
CA THR A 196 -9.82 -2.61 -4.62
C THR A 196 -9.27 -1.20 -4.90
N LEU A 197 -8.12 -0.86 -4.31
CA LEU A 197 -7.45 0.43 -4.52
C LEU A 197 -7.06 0.63 -5.99
N ARG A 198 -6.56 -0.43 -6.67
CA ARG A 198 -6.26 -0.38 -8.11
C ARG A 198 -7.50 -0.09 -8.95
N LYS A 199 -8.62 -0.77 -8.67
CA LYS A 199 -9.88 -0.53 -9.40
C LYS A 199 -10.40 0.89 -9.19
N GLN A 200 -10.41 1.38 -7.96
CA GLN A 200 -10.80 2.76 -7.65
C GLN A 200 -9.91 3.78 -8.37
N SER A 201 -8.58 3.60 -8.30
CA SER A 201 -7.62 4.45 -9.00
C SER A 201 -7.84 4.47 -10.51
N GLN A 202 -8.02 3.30 -11.13
CA GLN A 202 -8.29 3.19 -12.56
C GLN A 202 -9.59 3.90 -12.97
N GLN A 203 -10.65 3.79 -12.15
CA GLN A 203 -11.92 4.48 -12.41
C GLN A 203 -11.76 6.01 -12.34
N THR A 204 -11.11 6.54 -11.30
CA THR A 204 -10.85 7.98 -11.16
C THR A 204 -9.96 8.51 -12.28
N VAL A 205 -8.91 7.79 -12.67
CA VAL A 205 -8.05 8.19 -13.80
C VAL A 205 -8.84 8.17 -15.11
N LYS A 206 -9.72 7.18 -15.32
CA LYS A 206 -10.56 7.09 -16.52
C LYS A 206 -11.57 8.23 -16.61
N SER A 207 -12.24 8.59 -15.51
CA SER A 207 -13.19 9.72 -15.49
C SER A 207 -12.47 11.04 -15.76
N LEU A 208 -11.33 11.28 -15.11
CA LEU A 208 -10.52 12.47 -15.32
C LEU A 208 -10.00 12.56 -16.76
N THR A 209 -9.51 11.45 -17.32
CA THR A 209 -9.03 11.40 -18.71
C THR A 209 -10.16 11.70 -19.71
N THR A 210 -11.36 11.19 -19.44
CA THR A 210 -12.54 11.45 -20.29
C THR A 210 -12.94 12.92 -20.22
N ALA A 211 -12.93 13.52 -19.02
CA ALA A 211 -13.21 14.94 -18.83
C ALA A 211 -12.19 15.82 -19.55
N LEU A 212 -10.89 15.54 -19.39
CA LEU A 212 -9.81 16.28 -20.06
C LEU A 212 -9.86 16.16 -21.59
N ALA A 213 -10.15 14.97 -22.12
CA ALA A 213 -10.27 14.74 -23.56
C ALA A 213 -11.45 15.52 -24.18
N LYS A 214 -12.59 15.60 -23.48
CA LYS A 214 -13.77 16.38 -23.90
C LYS A 214 -13.46 17.89 -24.01
N LEU A 215 -12.41 18.35 -23.34
CA LEU A 215 -12.01 19.75 -23.27
C LEU A 215 -10.87 20.12 -24.22
N GLY A 216 -10.42 19.17 -25.05
CA GLY A 216 -9.36 19.42 -26.03
C GLY A 216 -7.95 19.40 -25.46
N VAL A 217 -7.78 19.05 -24.17
CA VAL A 217 -6.45 18.80 -23.58
C VAL A 217 -5.98 17.43 -24.07
N LYS A 218 -5.17 17.41 -25.13
CA LYS A 218 -4.59 16.17 -25.66
C LYS A 218 -3.44 15.71 -24.76
N ARG A 219 -3.57 14.53 -24.15
CA ARG A 219 -2.45 13.79 -23.56
C ARG A 219 -1.50 13.35 -24.68
N GLY A 220 -0.48 14.15 -24.97
CA GLY A 220 0.62 13.71 -25.82
C GLY A 220 1.58 12.85 -25.01
N GLY A 221 1.52 11.52 -25.16
CA GLY A 221 2.63 10.60 -24.83
C GLY A 221 3.36 10.80 -23.49
N GLY A 222 2.64 11.05 -22.39
CA GLY A 222 3.24 11.25 -21.07
C GLY A 222 3.57 12.71 -20.70
N ALA A 223 3.33 13.67 -21.59
CA ALA A 223 3.23 15.09 -21.25
C ALA A 223 1.84 15.37 -20.66
N CYS A 224 1.80 16.17 -19.59
CA CYS A 224 0.63 16.46 -18.76
C CYS A 224 0.27 15.41 -17.68
N ASP A 225 1.11 15.36 -16.64
CA ASP A 225 0.87 14.60 -15.40
C ASP A 225 0.82 15.55 -14.18
N PRO A 226 -0.38 15.86 -13.64
CA PRO A 226 -0.53 16.77 -12.51
C PRO A 226 0.08 16.22 -11.20
N THR A 227 0.34 14.92 -11.10
CA THR A 227 0.94 14.32 -9.90
C THR A 227 2.42 14.67 -9.72
N ARG A 228 3.09 15.09 -10.81
CA ARG A 228 4.52 15.43 -10.81
C ARG A 228 4.82 16.87 -10.42
N VAL A 229 3.79 17.71 -10.27
CA VAL A 229 3.94 19.13 -9.90
C VAL A 229 4.67 19.29 -8.57
N VAL A 230 4.54 18.34 -7.65
CA VAL A 230 5.25 18.34 -6.35
C VAL A 230 6.78 18.26 -6.48
N GLN A 231 7.30 17.88 -7.65
CA GLN A 231 8.73 17.85 -7.94
C GLN A 231 9.21 19.09 -8.70
N ALA A 232 8.31 20.03 -9.03
CA ALA A 232 8.66 21.20 -9.84
C ALA A 232 9.65 22.14 -9.13
N ASP A 233 9.64 22.16 -7.80
CA ASP A 233 10.58 22.91 -6.96
C ASP A 233 12.02 22.35 -7.00
N GLN A 234 12.21 21.12 -7.47
CA GLN A 234 13.52 20.49 -7.66
C GLN A 234 14.25 21.02 -8.90
N TYR A 235 13.53 21.69 -9.80
CA TYR A 235 14.08 22.22 -11.04
C TYR A 235 14.26 23.72 -10.92
N ALA A 236 15.43 24.21 -11.37
CA ALA A 236 15.66 25.64 -11.44
C ALA A 236 14.71 26.30 -12.45
N ASN A 237 14.44 27.59 -12.23
CA ASN A 237 13.60 28.40 -13.09
C ASN A 237 14.05 28.32 -14.57
N GLY A 238 13.12 27.97 -15.45
CA GLY A 238 13.36 27.78 -16.88
C GLY A 238 13.90 26.39 -17.25
N LEU A 239 14.02 25.45 -16.30
CA LEU A 239 14.54 24.09 -16.54
C LEU A 239 13.52 22.98 -16.22
N LEU A 240 12.22 23.29 -16.20
CA LEU A 240 11.17 22.28 -16.07
C LEU A 240 11.24 21.24 -17.20
N PRO A 241 11.17 19.93 -16.88
CA PRO A 241 11.15 18.89 -17.88
C PRO A 241 9.80 18.85 -18.59
N ARG A 242 9.78 18.47 -19.88
CA ARG A 242 8.56 18.44 -20.71
C ARG A 242 7.43 17.58 -20.15
N ASN A 243 7.74 16.56 -19.36
CA ASN A 243 6.72 15.71 -18.72
C ASN A 243 5.96 16.41 -17.56
N MET A 244 6.44 17.57 -17.09
CA MET A 244 5.72 18.44 -16.15
C MET A 244 4.92 19.54 -16.84
N LEU A 245 5.12 19.69 -18.16
CA LEU A 245 4.45 20.68 -18.97
C LEU A 245 3.27 20.04 -19.71
N CYS A 246 2.18 20.78 -19.81
CA CYS A 246 1.02 20.47 -20.62
C CYS A 246 0.95 21.45 -21.78
N PRO A 247 0.81 20.96 -23.03
CA PRO A 247 0.58 21.85 -24.16
C PRO A 247 -0.78 22.53 -24.03
N LEU A 248 -0.81 23.82 -24.31
CA LEU A 248 -2.02 24.62 -24.41
C LEU A 248 -2.61 24.54 -25.83
N PRO A 249 -3.87 24.98 -26.05
CA PRO A 249 -4.45 25.05 -27.40
C PRO A 249 -3.81 26.14 -28.29
N PHE A 250 -2.73 26.79 -27.83
CA PHE A 250 -1.95 27.78 -28.57
C PHE A 250 -0.61 27.16 -28.97
N LYS A 251 -0.22 27.33 -30.23
CA LYS A 251 0.96 26.66 -30.80
C LYS A 251 2.22 27.11 -30.08
N GLY A 252 2.92 26.16 -29.46
CA GLY A 252 4.20 26.40 -28.77
C GLY A 252 4.05 26.83 -27.32
N GLU A 253 2.82 27.04 -26.84
CA GLU A 253 2.56 27.43 -25.47
C GLU A 253 2.34 26.21 -24.59
N GLU A 254 2.99 26.20 -23.44
CA GLU A 254 2.93 25.12 -22.47
C GLU A 254 2.87 25.71 -21.06
N LEU A 255 2.18 25.03 -20.15
CA LEU A 255 2.14 25.41 -18.74
C LEU A 255 2.44 24.21 -17.87
N ARG A 256 2.89 24.46 -16.64
CA ARG A 256 2.95 23.41 -15.62
C ARG A 256 1.56 22.82 -15.44
N ALA A 257 1.50 21.52 -15.17
CA ALA A 257 0.24 20.79 -15.29
C ALA A 257 -0.93 21.31 -14.44
N ASP A 258 -0.65 21.79 -13.23
CA ASP A 258 -1.63 22.45 -12.35
C ASP A 258 -2.14 23.77 -12.93
N ALA A 259 -1.24 24.61 -13.45
CA ALA A 259 -1.60 25.87 -14.10
C ALA A 259 -2.35 25.63 -15.41
N ALA A 260 -1.96 24.63 -16.21
CA ALA A 260 -2.63 24.29 -17.47
C ALA A 260 -4.08 23.85 -17.28
N ILE A 261 -4.36 23.06 -16.23
CA ILE A 261 -5.72 22.65 -15.87
C ILE A 261 -6.53 23.88 -15.44
N ALA A 262 -5.98 24.68 -14.53
CA ALA A 262 -6.62 25.92 -14.07
C ALA A 262 -6.90 26.91 -15.22
N PHE A 263 -5.98 27.00 -16.19
CA PHE A 263 -6.13 27.79 -17.39
C PHE A 263 -7.31 27.32 -18.25
N ALA A 264 -7.50 26.00 -18.39
CA ALA A 264 -8.62 25.45 -19.15
C ALA A 264 -9.96 25.90 -18.56
N ASP A 265 -10.10 25.85 -17.23
CA ASP A 265 -11.30 26.30 -16.51
C ASP A 265 -11.57 27.78 -16.74
N LEU A 266 -10.51 28.59 -16.59
CA LEU A 266 -10.57 30.02 -16.84
C LEU A 266 -10.99 30.33 -18.28
N ASN A 267 -10.42 29.62 -19.26
CA ASN A 267 -10.73 29.79 -20.68
C ASN A 267 -12.19 29.46 -21.01
N ILE A 268 -12.75 28.42 -20.37
CA ILE A 268 -14.18 28.07 -20.52
C ILE A 268 -15.07 29.18 -19.96
N ALA A 269 -14.77 29.67 -18.76
CA ALA A 269 -15.52 30.75 -18.14
C ALA A 269 -15.43 32.05 -18.94
N TYR A 270 -14.24 32.38 -19.43
CA TYR A 270 -14.00 33.54 -20.29
C TYR A 270 -14.78 33.42 -21.61
N LYS A 271 -14.71 32.28 -22.30
CA LYS A 271 -15.46 32.02 -23.53
C LYS A 271 -16.97 32.11 -23.31
N LYS A 272 -17.48 31.63 -22.17
CA LYS A 272 -18.89 31.77 -21.81
C LYS A 272 -19.30 33.24 -21.63
N ARG A 273 -18.41 34.09 -21.09
CA ARG A 273 -18.68 35.50 -20.82
C ARG A 273 -18.57 36.40 -22.07
N PHE A 274 -17.59 36.14 -22.94
CA PHE A 274 -17.21 37.03 -24.04
C PHE A 274 -17.37 36.40 -25.44
N GLY A 275 -17.76 35.14 -25.53
CA GLY A 275 -18.00 34.44 -26.80
C GLY A 275 -16.73 34.02 -27.56
N GLN A 276 -15.55 34.38 -27.07
CA GLN A 276 -14.25 34.05 -27.66
C GLN A 276 -13.33 33.43 -26.59
N PRO A 277 -12.44 32.50 -26.95
CA PRO A 277 -11.45 31.98 -26.01
C PRO A 277 -10.43 33.06 -25.62
N LEU A 278 -9.70 32.81 -24.54
CA LEU A 278 -8.52 33.58 -24.18
C LEU A 278 -7.50 33.58 -25.32
N CYS A 279 -6.65 34.60 -25.34
CA CYS A 279 -5.57 34.76 -26.31
C CYS A 279 -4.26 34.76 -25.51
N VAL A 280 -3.39 33.78 -25.72
CA VAL A 280 -2.07 33.71 -25.06
C VAL A 280 -0.98 34.02 -26.08
N VAL A 281 -0.02 34.85 -25.70
CA VAL A 281 1.15 35.19 -26.51
C VAL A 281 2.46 34.67 -25.92
N ASP A 282 2.49 34.37 -24.62
CA ASP A 282 3.64 33.76 -23.96
C ASP A 282 3.18 32.99 -22.70
N SER A 283 3.89 31.93 -22.34
CA SER A 283 3.57 31.05 -21.21
C SER A 283 4.87 30.48 -20.60
N TYR A 284 5.09 29.16 -20.57
CA TYR A 284 6.37 28.64 -20.10
C TYR A 284 7.52 29.07 -21.00
N ARG A 285 8.54 29.71 -20.42
CA ARG A 285 9.76 30.12 -21.11
C ARG A 285 10.97 29.39 -20.55
N SER A 286 11.67 28.63 -21.40
CA SER A 286 12.88 27.91 -20.98
C SER A 286 14.01 28.88 -20.61
N LEU A 287 14.99 28.42 -19.83
CA LEU A 287 16.15 29.23 -19.44
C LEU A 287 16.91 29.72 -20.68
N ARG A 288 17.05 28.85 -21.68
CA ARG A 288 17.69 29.18 -22.96
C ARG A 288 16.94 30.30 -23.67
N ASP A 289 15.62 30.22 -23.74
CA ASP A 289 14.82 31.21 -24.45
C ASP A 289 14.75 32.53 -23.67
N GLN A 290 14.76 32.47 -22.33
CA GLN A 290 14.90 33.65 -21.48
C GLN A 290 16.24 34.37 -21.70
N GLN A 291 17.35 33.64 -21.89
CA GLN A 291 18.64 34.25 -22.25
C GLN A 291 18.54 35.00 -23.58
N ILE A 292 17.92 34.39 -24.60
CA ILE A 292 17.72 35.02 -25.90
C ILE A 292 16.91 36.32 -25.75
N VAL A 293 15.78 36.28 -25.04
CA VAL A 293 14.93 37.46 -24.82
C VAL A 293 15.67 38.53 -24.02
N TYR A 294 16.44 38.15 -23.00
CA TYR A 294 17.22 39.08 -22.17
C TYR A 294 18.24 39.88 -22.99
N TYR A 295 18.97 39.23 -23.90
CA TYR A 295 19.93 39.90 -24.77
C TYR A 295 19.28 40.72 -25.88
N GLN A 296 18.11 40.30 -26.37
CA GLN A 296 17.38 41.02 -27.41
C GLN A 296 16.62 42.24 -26.87
N ARG A 297 16.25 42.22 -25.59
CA ARG A 297 15.42 43.26 -24.95
C ARG A 297 16.04 43.72 -23.62
N PRO A 298 17.23 44.36 -23.66
CA PRO A 298 17.91 44.81 -22.45
C PRO A 298 17.02 45.78 -21.66
N GLY A 299 16.89 45.53 -20.35
CA GLY A 299 16.10 46.35 -19.43
C GLY A 299 14.59 46.08 -19.42
N LEU A 300 14.07 45.25 -20.32
CA LEU A 300 12.65 44.88 -20.38
C LEU A 300 12.38 43.40 -20.07
N ALA A 301 13.43 42.60 -19.97
CA ALA A 301 13.33 41.18 -19.70
C ALA A 301 13.93 40.84 -18.33
N ALA A 302 13.28 39.93 -17.61
CA ALA A 302 13.82 39.39 -16.38
C ALA A 302 15.19 38.74 -16.62
N ILE A 303 16.08 38.83 -15.61
CA ILE A 303 17.36 38.14 -15.62
C ILE A 303 17.11 36.64 -15.82
N PRO A 304 17.87 35.94 -16.67
CA PRO A 304 17.71 34.49 -16.87
C PRO A 304 17.69 33.71 -15.55
N GLY A 305 16.69 32.83 -15.40
CA GLY A 305 16.45 32.09 -14.16
C GLY A 305 15.66 32.85 -13.09
N ARG A 306 15.14 34.05 -13.40
CA ARG A 306 14.28 34.83 -12.49
C ARG A 306 12.91 35.20 -13.07
N SER A 307 12.58 34.70 -14.27
CA SER A 307 11.29 35.00 -14.90
C SER A 307 10.20 34.09 -14.35
N ASN A 308 9.03 34.62 -14.00
CA ASN A 308 7.91 33.79 -13.55
C ASN A 308 7.39 32.84 -14.65
N HIS A 309 7.61 33.17 -15.92
CA HIS A 309 7.39 32.27 -17.06
C HIS A 309 8.22 30.99 -16.95
N GLY A 310 9.44 31.06 -16.41
CA GLY A 310 10.29 29.89 -16.22
C GLY A 310 9.82 28.92 -15.13
N LEU A 311 8.83 29.31 -14.33
CA LEU A 311 8.15 28.43 -13.37
C LEU A 311 6.99 27.64 -14.01
N GLY A 312 6.64 27.94 -15.26
CA GLY A 312 5.47 27.36 -15.93
C GLY A 312 4.14 27.79 -15.31
N LEU A 313 4.14 28.93 -14.61
CA LEU A 313 3.01 29.46 -13.86
C LEU A 313 2.51 30.81 -14.37
N ALA A 314 3.19 31.44 -15.31
CA ALA A 314 2.79 32.73 -15.84
C ALA A 314 2.24 32.60 -17.27
N VAL A 315 1.33 33.51 -17.61
CA VAL A 315 0.84 33.72 -18.98
C VAL A 315 0.80 35.19 -19.29
N ASP A 316 1.16 35.51 -20.53
CA ASP A 316 0.93 36.81 -21.13
C ASP A 316 -0.27 36.73 -22.06
N PHE A 317 -1.29 37.53 -21.77
CA PHE A 317 -2.49 37.59 -22.61
C PHE A 317 -2.34 38.60 -23.75
N CYS A 318 -2.83 38.21 -24.93
CA CYS A 318 -3.11 39.12 -26.03
C CYS A 318 -4.58 39.57 -26.05
N GLY A 319 -4.95 40.39 -27.04
CA GLY A 319 -6.30 40.90 -27.17
C GLY A 319 -6.69 41.92 -26.10
N PRO A 320 -7.98 42.05 -25.75
CA PRO A 320 -8.47 43.12 -24.86
C PRO A 320 -7.94 43.06 -23.43
N ILE A 321 -7.60 41.87 -22.91
CA ILE A 321 -7.06 41.70 -21.54
C ILE A 321 -5.77 42.50 -21.35
N ARG A 322 -4.93 42.61 -22.38
CA ARG A 322 -3.66 43.36 -22.32
C ARG A 322 -3.84 44.86 -22.10
N VAL A 323 -5.05 45.38 -22.29
CA VAL A 323 -5.38 46.80 -22.13
C VAL A 323 -5.87 47.01 -20.70
N TYR A 324 -5.08 47.71 -19.90
CA TYR A 324 -5.42 48.02 -18.52
C TYR A 324 -6.81 48.66 -18.40
N LYS A 325 -7.63 48.17 -17.47
CA LYS A 325 -9.02 48.59 -17.23
C LYS A 325 -9.99 48.35 -18.41
N SER A 326 -9.64 47.53 -19.40
CA SER A 326 -10.65 47.02 -20.34
C SER A 326 -11.71 46.19 -19.61
N THR A 327 -12.85 45.96 -20.28
CA THR A 327 -13.93 45.14 -19.69
C THR A 327 -13.43 43.73 -19.37
N GLU A 328 -12.59 43.17 -20.23
CA GLU A 328 -11.99 41.85 -20.10
C GLU A 328 -10.93 41.80 -18.99
N PHE A 329 -10.07 42.84 -18.89
CA PHE A 329 -9.10 42.97 -17.80
C PHE A 329 -9.81 43.00 -16.43
N VAL A 330 -10.80 43.89 -16.28
CA VAL A 330 -11.54 44.05 -15.01
C VAL A 330 -12.31 42.78 -14.66
N TRP A 331 -12.89 42.10 -15.66
CA TRP A 331 -13.55 40.82 -15.41
C TRP A 331 -12.56 39.77 -14.90
N LEU A 332 -11.38 39.70 -15.50
CA LEU A 332 -10.35 38.75 -15.11
C LEU A 332 -9.77 39.09 -13.72
N GLU A 333 -9.66 40.36 -13.36
CA GLU A 333 -9.24 40.81 -12.03
C GLU A 333 -10.23 40.36 -10.95
N GLN A 334 -11.53 40.46 -11.25
CA GLN A 334 -12.61 40.08 -10.34
C GLN A 334 -12.82 38.56 -10.25
N ASN A 335 -12.54 37.81 -11.31
CA ASN A 335 -12.90 36.39 -11.40
C ASN A 335 -11.71 35.43 -11.42
N GLY A 336 -10.51 35.90 -11.81
CA GLY A 336 -9.33 35.06 -12.03
C GLY A 336 -8.96 34.23 -10.80
N LYS A 337 -9.07 34.83 -9.60
CA LYS A 337 -8.77 34.16 -8.32
C LYS A 337 -9.59 32.90 -8.10
N ARG A 338 -10.81 32.82 -8.65
CA ARG A 338 -11.67 31.62 -8.58
C ARG A 338 -11.13 30.43 -9.38
N PHE A 339 -10.12 30.67 -10.21
CA PHE A 339 -9.41 29.68 -11.00
C PHE A 339 -7.92 29.63 -10.62
N GLY A 340 -7.52 30.30 -9.54
CA GLY A 340 -6.12 30.39 -9.10
C GLY A 340 -5.25 31.37 -9.89
N TRP A 341 -5.82 32.15 -10.82
CA TRP A 341 -5.08 33.13 -11.62
C TRP A 341 -5.18 34.53 -10.98
N ILE A 342 -4.05 35.21 -10.85
CA ILE A 342 -3.94 36.55 -10.28
C ILE A 342 -3.20 37.49 -11.23
N HIS A 343 -3.53 38.77 -11.13
CA HIS A 343 -2.67 39.83 -11.63
C HIS A 343 -1.77 40.27 -10.47
N PRO A 344 -0.45 40.05 -10.53
CA PRO A 344 0.41 40.27 -9.38
C PRO A 344 0.61 41.76 -9.09
N ASP A 345 0.76 42.13 -7.81
CA ASP A 345 0.82 43.53 -7.38
C ASP A 345 1.94 44.33 -8.07
N TRP A 346 3.08 43.69 -8.36
CA TRP A 346 4.20 44.33 -9.04
C TRP A 346 3.86 44.77 -10.48
N ALA A 347 2.97 44.06 -11.16
CA ALA A 347 2.60 44.31 -12.55
C ALA A 347 1.75 45.58 -12.72
N TYR A 348 1.22 46.14 -11.62
CA TYR A 348 0.57 47.46 -11.62
C TYR A 348 1.56 48.63 -11.66
N VAL A 349 2.84 48.39 -11.35
CA VAL A 349 3.77 49.48 -11.03
C VAL A 349 5.01 49.45 -11.92
N SER A 350 5.90 48.47 -11.72
CA SER A 350 7.19 48.46 -12.41
C SER A 350 7.80 47.04 -12.46
N PRO A 351 7.99 46.47 -13.67
CA PRO A 351 7.43 46.96 -14.93
C PRO A 351 5.88 46.95 -14.90
N PHE A 352 5.26 47.89 -15.60
CA PHE A 352 3.81 47.92 -15.77
C PHE A 352 3.41 46.93 -16.87
N GLU A 353 2.77 45.83 -16.49
CA GLU A 353 2.52 44.68 -17.37
C GLU A 353 1.07 44.18 -17.28
N PRO A 354 0.07 44.95 -17.74
CA PRO A 354 -1.35 44.57 -17.66
C PRO A 354 -1.71 43.26 -18.36
N TRP A 355 -0.84 42.76 -19.24
CA TRP A 355 -0.98 41.47 -19.91
C TRP A 355 -0.52 40.27 -19.08
N HIS A 356 0.29 40.47 -18.03
CA HIS A 356 0.96 39.41 -17.28
C HIS A 356 0.09 38.91 -16.13
N TRP A 357 -0.15 37.60 -16.09
CA TRP A 357 -0.95 36.94 -15.07
C TRP A 357 -0.26 35.68 -14.57
N GLU A 358 -0.43 35.38 -13.30
CA GLU A 358 0.24 34.27 -12.62
C GLU A 358 -0.77 33.33 -11.99
N TYR A 359 -0.55 32.03 -12.13
CA TYR A 359 -1.20 31.03 -11.32
C TYR A 359 -0.52 30.98 -9.95
N ASP A 360 -1.27 31.30 -8.89
CA ASP A 360 -0.81 31.13 -7.52
C ASP A 360 -1.21 29.73 -7.04
N PRO A 361 -0.25 28.81 -6.83
CA PRO A 361 -0.55 27.45 -6.36
C PRO A 361 -1.24 27.43 -4.99
N LYS A 362 -1.04 28.44 -4.14
CA LYS A 362 -1.72 28.52 -2.84
C LYS A 362 -3.19 28.80 -3.03
N VAL A 363 -3.55 29.80 -3.85
CA VAL A 363 -4.95 30.10 -4.19
C VAL A 363 -5.56 28.92 -4.93
N GLY A 364 -4.84 28.36 -5.91
CA GLY A 364 -5.24 27.20 -6.67
C GLY A 364 -5.50 25.94 -5.83
N SER A 365 -4.77 25.74 -4.74
CA SER A 365 -4.94 24.59 -3.84
C SER A 365 -6.12 24.68 -2.87
N LEU A 366 -6.72 25.87 -2.74
CA LEU A 366 -7.90 26.11 -1.88
C LEU A 366 -9.22 25.92 -2.64
N LEU A 367 -9.14 25.74 -3.95
CA LEU A 367 -10.25 25.55 -4.88
C LEU A 367 -10.41 24.05 -5.17
#